data_AF-A0A954EBG6-F1
#
_entry.id   AF-A0A954EBG6-F1
#
_cell.length_a   1.000
_cell.length_b   1.000
_cell.length_c   1.000
_cell.angle_alpha   90.00
_cell.angle_beta   90.00
_cell.angle_gamma   90.00
#
_symmetry.space_group_name_H-M   'P 1'
#
loop_
_entity.id
_entity.type
_entity.pdbx_description
1 polymer ?
#
loop_
_entity_poly.entity_id
_entity_poly.type
_entity_poly.pdbx_seq_one_letter_code
_entity_poly.pdbx_strand_id
1 'polypeptide(L)'
;MHKPFEQRNQSDTARRKLKTLARDSGLEVSFVTALANFTWDYDPSRNFPKESTGWVKNIDLPPEAEDQLRWIADYLGVSAEKQFSQSETERQLLDALTEMSPRILWSRFLSAASSKNYGHVSEFASFHYLRGADQSRLKMLEWEKAPLGIMEITSELFCKFFRGGSIERYRLAYLWTDLTIPIQYHRSKTQASGDWINSLLDRIEALPERSGLKDLLNCCQGLMGGSKWFKQEILQALSYADVIRVNDLNVTKMFIPEHRNENSPHFYSNEWSYPLRFWSSNGGTVNRSAVPQIEPE
;
A
#
# COMPACT_ATOMS: atom_id res chain seq x y z
N MET A 1 10.73 -1.22 -27.04
CA MET A 1 9.74 -1.27 -28.13
C MET A 1 8.45 -0.73 -27.53
N HIS A 2 7.96 0.43 -27.97
CA HIS A 2 6.70 0.99 -27.51
C HIS A 2 5.55 0.15 -28.08
N LYS A 3 4.68 -0.37 -27.22
CA LYS A 3 3.51 -1.14 -27.63
C LYS A 3 2.29 -0.20 -27.68
N PRO A 4 1.47 -0.25 -28.75
CA PRO A 4 0.20 0.48 -28.84
C PRO A 4 -0.70 0.20 -27.64
N PHE A 5 -1.49 1.19 -27.22
CA PHE A 5 -2.30 1.11 -26.01
C PHE A 5 -3.26 -0.09 -26.02
N GLU A 6 -3.92 -0.32 -27.16
CA GLU A 6 -4.93 -1.36 -27.36
C GLU A 6 -4.34 -2.79 -27.27
N GLN A 7 -3.03 -2.91 -27.49
CA GLN A 7 -2.32 -4.19 -27.46
C GLN A 7 -1.76 -4.51 -26.07
N ARG A 8 -1.76 -3.56 -25.13
CA ARG A 8 -1.19 -3.75 -23.79
C ARG A 8 -2.03 -4.71 -22.95
N ASN A 9 -1.34 -5.53 -22.17
CA ASN A 9 -1.92 -6.49 -21.25
C ASN A 9 -2.93 -7.47 -21.90
N GLN A 10 -2.78 -7.74 -23.20
CA GLN A 10 -3.72 -8.58 -23.94
C GLN A 10 -3.37 -10.07 -23.91
N SER A 11 -2.14 -10.45 -23.55
CA SER A 11 -1.74 -11.86 -23.52
C SER A 11 -2.45 -12.65 -22.40
N ASP A 12 -2.61 -13.96 -22.59
CA ASP A 12 -3.16 -14.86 -21.57
C ASP A 12 -2.36 -14.81 -20.25
N THR A 13 -1.06 -14.54 -20.33
CA THR A 13 -0.20 -14.38 -19.15
C THR A 13 -0.54 -13.10 -18.41
N ALA A 14 -0.67 -11.97 -19.11
CA ALA A 14 -1.07 -10.69 -18.51
C ALA A 14 -2.46 -10.77 -17.89
N ARG A 15 -3.44 -11.29 -18.64
CA ARG A 15 -4.83 -11.48 -18.18
C ARG A 15 -4.90 -12.34 -16.91
N ARG A 16 -4.12 -13.43 -16.83
CA ARG A 16 -4.05 -14.28 -15.62
C ARG A 16 -3.45 -13.54 -14.41
N LYS A 17 -2.41 -12.73 -14.62
CA LYS A 17 -1.78 -11.93 -13.56
C LYS A 17 -2.73 -10.84 -13.05
N LEU A 18 -3.36 -10.09 -13.95
CA LEU A 18 -4.33 -9.04 -13.59
C LEU A 18 -5.57 -9.59 -12.91
N LYS A 19 -6.10 -10.74 -13.37
CA LYS A 19 -7.19 -11.44 -12.67
C LYS A 19 -6.81 -11.87 -11.26
N THR A 20 -5.57 -12.31 -11.06
CA THR A 20 -5.05 -12.67 -9.73
C THR A 20 -4.92 -11.44 -8.85
N LEU A 21 -4.36 -10.35 -9.38
CA LEU A 21 -4.21 -9.08 -8.67
C LEU A 21 -5.57 -8.51 -8.24
N ALA A 22 -6.53 -8.43 -9.17
CA ALA A 22 -7.89 -7.99 -8.89
C ALA A 22 -8.59 -8.86 -7.83
N ARG A 23 -8.45 -10.18 -7.95
CA ARG A 23 -8.99 -11.13 -6.96
C ARG A 23 -8.44 -10.89 -5.56
N ASP A 24 -7.12 -10.73 -5.45
CA ASP A 24 -6.44 -10.62 -4.16
C ASP A 24 -6.69 -9.24 -3.52
N SER A 25 -6.74 -8.17 -4.33
CA SER A 25 -7.11 -6.82 -3.87
C SER A 25 -8.61 -6.61 -3.69
N GLY A 26 -9.46 -7.57 -4.07
CA GLY A 26 -10.92 -7.44 -3.99
C GLY A 26 -11.51 -6.40 -4.95
N LEU A 27 -10.90 -6.20 -6.12
CA LEU A 27 -11.29 -5.23 -7.14
C LEU A 27 -11.86 -5.90 -8.39
N GLU A 28 -12.51 -5.10 -9.23
CA GLU A 28 -12.90 -5.54 -10.57
C GLU A 28 -11.69 -5.75 -11.48
N VAL A 29 -11.74 -6.82 -12.30
CA VAL A 29 -10.66 -7.14 -13.24
C VAL A 29 -10.52 -6.04 -14.31
N SER A 30 -11.64 -5.49 -14.78
CA SER A 30 -11.71 -4.35 -15.69
C SER A 30 -10.93 -3.16 -15.13
N PHE A 31 -11.19 -2.80 -13.88
CA PHE A 31 -10.55 -1.68 -13.20
C PHE A 31 -9.05 -1.87 -13.07
N VAL A 32 -8.61 -3.01 -12.53
CA VAL A 32 -7.17 -3.31 -12.39
C VAL A 32 -6.46 -3.38 -13.73
N THR A 33 -7.13 -3.87 -14.78
CA THR A 33 -6.57 -3.90 -16.14
C THR A 33 -6.41 -2.49 -16.71
N ALA A 34 -7.41 -1.63 -16.51
CA ALA A 34 -7.36 -0.24 -16.94
C ALA A 34 -6.20 0.49 -16.27
N LEU A 35 -6.03 0.36 -14.95
CA LEU A 35 -4.88 0.94 -14.24
C LEU A 35 -3.54 0.44 -14.83
N ALA A 36 -3.42 -0.87 -15.07
CA ALA A 36 -2.19 -1.47 -15.58
C ALA A 36 -1.81 -0.95 -16.98
N ASN A 37 -2.76 -0.66 -17.86
CA ASN A 37 -2.48 -0.21 -19.23
C ASN A 37 -1.71 1.13 -19.28
N PHE A 38 -1.86 1.96 -18.25
CA PHE A 38 -1.14 3.22 -18.11
C PHE A 38 0.19 3.06 -17.35
N THR A 39 0.35 2.01 -16.55
CA THR A 39 1.43 1.95 -15.57
C THR A 39 2.41 0.80 -15.80
N TRP A 40 1.93 -0.40 -16.13
CA TRP A 40 2.76 -1.62 -16.19
C TRP A 40 2.29 -2.59 -17.28
N ASP A 41 3.20 -2.99 -18.18
CA ASP A 41 2.91 -4.00 -19.21
C ASP A 41 3.30 -5.40 -18.69
N TYR A 42 2.30 -6.26 -18.49
CA TYR A 42 2.50 -7.65 -18.07
C TYR A 42 2.76 -8.63 -19.20
N ASP A 43 2.62 -8.20 -20.45
CA ASP A 43 2.81 -9.09 -21.58
C ASP A 43 4.27 -9.55 -21.67
N PRO A 44 4.52 -10.80 -22.09
CA PRO A 44 5.88 -11.26 -22.34
C PRO A 44 6.50 -10.51 -23.52
N SER A 45 7.78 -10.16 -23.41
CA SER A 45 8.56 -9.73 -24.59
C SER A 45 9.34 -10.89 -25.18
N ARG A 46 9.71 -10.75 -26.46
CA ARG A 46 10.59 -11.71 -27.14
C ARG A 46 11.92 -11.95 -26.41
N ASN A 47 12.44 -10.90 -25.76
CA ASN A 47 13.71 -10.96 -25.01
C ASN A 47 13.52 -11.47 -23.57
N PHE A 48 12.31 -11.32 -23.01
CA PHE A 48 11.98 -11.75 -21.66
C PHE A 48 10.64 -12.51 -21.67
N PRO A 49 10.61 -13.75 -22.17
CA PRO A 49 9.37 -14.50 -22.37
C PRO A 49 8.74 -14.96 -21.04
N LYS A 50 9.49 -14.94 -19.94
CA LYS A 50 9.04 -15.36 -18.59
C LYS A 50 8.82 -14.19 -17.62
N GLU A 51 9.23 -12.97 -17.98
CA GLU A 51 9.13 -11.80 -17.12
C GLU A 51 8.17 -10.76 -17.71
N SER A 52 7.36 -10.15 -16.86
CA SER A 52 6.48 -9.04 -17.25
C SER A 52 7.30 -7.83 -17.67
N THR A 53 6.93 -7.21 -18.79
CA THR A 53 7.64 -6.10 -19.41
C THR A 53 7.40 -4.74 -18.75
N GLY A 54 7.99 -4.53 -17.57
CA GLY A 54 8.40 -3.20 -17.09
C GLY A 54 7.34 -2.09 -16.97
N TRP A 55 7.81 -0.93 -16.51
CA TRP A 55 7.03 0.30 -16.47
C TRP A 55 6.68 0.77 -17.88
N VAL A 56 5.45 1.19 -18.08
CA VAL A 56 5.03 1.85 -19.32
C VAL A 56 5.77 3.18 -19.43
N LYS A 57 6.40 3.41 -20.58
CA LYS A 57 7.13 4.65 -20.89
C LYS A 57 6.49 5.32 -22.09
N ASN A 58 6.38 6.64 -22.06
CA ASN A 58 5.81 7.51 -23.12
C ASN A 58 4.47 7.00 -23.64
N ILE A 59 3.40 7.55 -23.10
CA ILE A 59 2.04 7.24 -23.53
C ILE A 59 1.64 8.31 -24.55
N ASP A 60 1.69 7.95 -25.83
CA ASP A 60 0.78 8.61 -26.76
C ASP A 60 -0.63 8.27 -26.26
N LEU A 61 -1.48 9.28 -26.08
CA LEU A 61 -2.86 9.13 -25.62
C LEU A 61 -3.77 9.08 -26.84
N PRO A 62 -3.98 7.90 -27.46
CA PRO A 62 -5.01 7.77 -28.49
C PRO A 62 -6.41 7.96 -27.86
N PRO A 63 -7.45 8.18 -28.68
CA PRO A 63 -8.83 8.33 -28.19
C PRO A 63 -9.27 7.24 -27.20
N GLU A 64 -8.86 5.99 -27.45
CA GLU A 64 -9.16 4.84 -26.60
C GLU A 64 -8.54 4.97 -25.20
N ALA A 65 -7.37 5.60 -25.08
CA ALA A 65 -6.73 5.88 -23.81
C ALA A 65 -7.45 7.01 -23.06
N GLU A 66 -7.89 8.05 -23.77
CA GLU A 66 -8.70 9.12 -23.16
C GLU A 66 -10.03 8.59 -22.61
N ASP A 67 -10.72 7.73 -23.37
CA ASP A 67 -11.97 7.11 -22.94
C ASP A 67 -11.77 6.20 -21.72
N GLN A 68 -10.65 5.46 -21.66
CA GLN A 68 -10.34 4.65 -20.49
C GLN A 68 -10.00 5.50 -19.27
N LEU A 69 -9.31 6.65 -19.41
CA LEU A 69 -9.09 7.59 -18.31
C LEU A 69 -10.39 8.20 -17.80
N ARG A 70 -11.32 8.57 -18.70
CA ARG A 70 -12.67 9.03 -18.30
C ARG A 70 -13.41 7.96 -17.52
N TRP A 71 -13.39 6.72 -18.00
CA TRP A 71 -14.00 5.59 -17.29
C TRP A 71 -13.38 5.36 -15.90
N ILE A 72 -12.05 5.47 -15.77
CA ILE A 72 -11.38 5.39 -14.46
C ILE A 72 -11.85 6.54 -13.57
N ALA A 73 -11.91 7.77 -14.09
CA ALA A 73 -12.35 8.94 -13.35
C ALA A 73 -13.79 8.77 -12.81
N ASP A 74 -14.71 8.31 -13.66
CA ASP A 74 -16.09 8.00 -13.29
C ASP A 74 -16.17 6.91 -12.22
N TYR A 75 -15.39 5.83 -12.36
CA TYR A 75 -15.32 4.76 -11.37
C TYR A 75 -14.87 5.28 -9.99
N LEU A 76 -13.95 6.23 -9.98
CA LEU A 76 -13.40 6.85 -8.76
C LEU A 76 -14.23 8.02 -8.23
N GLY A 77 -15.24 8.47 -8.97
CA GLY A 77 -16.02 9.67 -8.63
C GLY A 77 -15.22 10.98 -8.71
N VAL A 78 -14.21 11.05 -9.59
CA VAL A 78 -13.41 12.26 -9.86
C VAL A 78 -13.60 12.72 -11.31
N SER A 79 -13.36 14.00 -11.60
CA SER A 79 -13.37 14.48 -13.00
C SER A 79 -12.05 14.15 -13.69
N ALA A 80 -12.11 13.69 -14.94
CA ALA A 80 -10.94 13.33 -15.74
C ALA A 80 -10.07 14.53 -16.09
N GLU A 81 -10.68 15.71 -16.20
CA GLU A 81 -10.04 16.99 -16.51
C GLU A 81 -9.51 17.69 -15.26
N LYS A 82 -9.94 17.25 -14.07
CA LYS A 82 -9.55 17.89 -12.82
C LYS A 82 -8.06 17.69 -12.56
N GLN A 83 -7.40 18.81 -12.31
CA GLN A 83 -6.03 18.88 -11.86
C GLN A 83 -6.00 19.34 -10.40
N PHE A 84 -5.31 18.58 -9.56
CA PHE A 84 -5.17 18.89 -8.14
C PHE A 84 -3.83 19.59 -7.90
N SER A 85 -3.89 20.68 -7.14
CA SER A 85 -2.70 21.37 -6.67
C SER A 85 -2.12 20.69 -5.43
N GLN A 86 -0.84 20.93 -5.14
CA GLN A 86 -0.20 20.46 -3.92
C GLN A 86 -1.00 20.90 -2.67
N SER A 87 -1.34 22.19 -2.56
CA SER A 87 -2.06 22.71 -1.39
C SER A 87 -3.48 22.16 -1.26
N GLU A 88 -4.18 21.90 -2.37
CA GLU A 88 -5.48 21.22 -2.34
C GLU A 88 -5.33 19.78 -1.81
N THR A 89 -4.31 19.07 -2.29
CA THR A 89 -4.00 17.69 -1.90
C THR A 89 -3.63 17.60 -0.43
N GLU A 90 -2.76 18.50 0.07
CA GLU A 90 -2.38 18.60 1.48
C GLU A 90 -3.61 18.81 2.37
N ARG A 91 -4.49 19.74 2.02
CA ARG A 91 -5.71 20.04 2.77
C ARG A 91 -6.65 18.83 2.82
N GLN A 92 -6.96 18.24 1.67
CA GLN A 92 -7.86 17.08 1.60
C GLN A 92 -7.30 15.88 2.36
N LEU A 93 -5.98 15.70 2.36
CA LEU A 93 -5.34 14.64 3.14
C LEU A 93 -5.48 14.88 4.65
N LEU A 94 -5.32 16.12 5.14
CA LEU A 94 -5.56 16.44 6.56
C LEU A 94 -7.03 16.25 6.95
N ASP A 95 -7.96 16.67 6.09
CA ASP A 95 -9.39 16.46 6.29
C ASP A 95 -9.70 14.95 6.40
N ALA A 96 -9.17 14.14 5.49
CA ALA A 96 -9.34 12.69 5.54
C ALA A 96 -8.75 12.06 6.83
N LEU A 97 -7.57 12.50 7.26
CA LEU A 97 -6.94 12.01 8.51
C LEU A 97 -7.78 12.33 9.76
N THR A 98 -8.52 13.44 9.75
CA THR A 98 -9.39 13.84 10.87
C THR A 98 -10.75 13.16 10.86
N GLU A 99 -11.28 12.83 9.69
CA GLU A 99 -12.56 12.14 9.52
C GLU A 99 -12.46 10.62 9.70
N MET A 100 -11.29 10.02 9.48
CA MET A 100 -11.10 8.57 9.60
C MET A 100 -11.31 8.07 11.03
N SER A 101 -12.22 7.12 11.19
CA SER A 101 -12.43 6.42 12.46
C SER A 101 -11.36 5.34 12.68
N PRO A 102 -10.54 5.41 13.76
CA PRO A 102 -9.55 4.39 14.07
C PRO A 102 -10.16 2.99 14.23
N ARG A 103 -11.39 2.90 14.77
CA ARG A 103 -12.10 1.62 14.95
C ARG A 103 -12.41 0.96 13.61
N ILE A 104 -12.95 1.74 12.66
CA ILE A 104 -13.28 1.23 11.32
C ILE A 104 -12.00 0.82 10.58
N LEU A 105 -10.95 1.63 10.68
CA LEU A 105 -9.67 1.36 10.04
C LEU A 105 -9.06 0.04 10.54
N TRP A 106 -9.06 -0.17 11.86
CA TRP A 106 -8.62 -1.40 12.48
C TRP A 106 -9.47 -2.62 12.05
N SER A 107 -10.80 -2.49 12.03
CA SER A 107 -11.69 -3.57 11.58
C SER A 107 -11.40 -3.99 10.14
N ARG A 108 -11.27 -3.01 9.23
CA ARG A 108 -10.90 -3.24 7.83
C ARG A 108 -9.52 -3.90 7.72
N PHE A 109 -8.54 -3.44 8.48
CA PHE A 109 -7.19 -4.00 8.49
C PHE A 109 -7.17 -5.48 8.93
N LEU A 110 -7.84 -5.83 10.04
CA LEU A 110 -7.87 -7.20 10.54
C LEU A 110 -8.49 -8.18 9.53
N SER A 111 -9.58 -7.76 8.88
CA SER A 111 -10.21 -8.53 7.80
C SER A 111 -9.29 -8.63 6.59
N ALA A 112 -8.68 -7.51 6.18
CA ALA A 112 -7.86 -7.42 4.99
C ALA A 112 -6.58 -8.25 5.06
N ALA A 113 -5.91 -8.27 6.21
CA ALA A 113 -4.75 -9.12 6.47
C ALA A 113 -5.07 -10.61 6.26
N SER A 114 -6.26 -11.04 6.69
CA SER A 114 -6.74 -12.43 6.52
C SER A 114 -7.14 -12.73 5.08
N SER A 115 -7.76 -11.78 4.40
CA SER A 115 -8.30 -11.95 3.04
C SER A 115 -7.31 -11.63 1.92
N LYS A 116 -6.06 -11.23 2.26
CA LYS A 116 -5.02 -10.76 1.33
C LYS A 116 -5.37 -9.46 0.59
N ASN A 117 -6.28 -8.66 1.14
CA ASN A 117 -6.64 -7.39 0.55
C ASN A 117 -5.55 -6.36 0.83
N TYR A 118 -4.76 -6.03 -0.18
CA TYR A 118 -3.69 -5.05 -0.05
C TYR A 118 -4.20 -3.63 0.20
N GLY A 119 -5.37 -3.29 -0.33
CA GLY A 119 -5.87 -1.92 -0.33
C GLY A 119 -6.09 -1.38 1.08
N HIS A 120 -6.86 -2.11 1.89
CA HIS A 120 -7.11 -1.75 3.28
C HIS A 120 -5.88 -1.88 4.19
N VAL A 121 -4.95 -2.78 3.87
CA VAL A 121 -3.66 -2.84 4.57
C VAL A 121 -2.85 -1.57 4.30
N SER A 122 -2.82 -1.10 3.04
CA SER A 122 -2.12 0.13 2.67
C SER A 122 -2.73 1.35 3.35
N GLU A 123 -4.06 1.49 3.33
CA GLU A 123 -4.78 2.58 4.01
C GLU A 123 -4.43 2.65 5.49
N PHE A 124 -4.46 1.49 6.18
CA PHE A 124 -4.12 1.40 7.59
C PHE A 124 -2.67 1.86 7.85
N ALA A 125 -1.74 1.39 7.01
CA ALA A 125 -0.34 1.78 7.11
C ALA A 125 -0.15 3.29 6.82
N SER A 126 -0.74 3.82 5.76
CA SER A 126 -0.62 5.24 5.38
C SER A 126 -1.20 6.18 6.43
N PHE A 127 -2.35 5.84 7.02
CA PHE A 127 -2.94 6.60 8.11
C PHE A 127 -1.98 6.69 9.32
N HIS A 128 -1.43 5.55 9.75
CA HIS A 128 -0.50 5.53 10.88
C HIS A 128 0.89 6.10 10.54
N TYR A 129 1.32 5.99 9.29
CA TYR A 129 2.55 6.62 8.78
C TYR A 129 2.49 8.15 8.88
N LEU A 130 1.30 8.72 8.67
CA LEU A 130 1.01 10.15 8.77
C LEU A 130 0.56 10.60 10.15
N ARG A 131 0.70 9.76 11.19
CA ARG A 131 0.29 10.13 12.55
C ARG A 131 1.07 11.39 12.99
N GLY A 132 0.34 12.39 13.49
CA GLY A 132 0.94 13.68 13.87
C GLY A 132 1.30 14.59 12.69
N ALA A 133 0.79 14.31 11.49
CA ALA A 133 0.85 15.25 10.37
C ALA A 133 0.13 16.57 10.71
N ASP A 134 0.70 17.65 10.18
CA ASP A 134 0.09 18.97 10.11
C ASP A 134 0.45 19.60 8.75
N GLN A 135 -0.09 20.78 8.46
CA GLN A 135 0.15 21.47 7.20
C GLN A 135 1.64 21.72 6.92
N SER A 136 2.45 21.99 7.94
CA SER A 136 3.88 22.26 7.78
C SER A 136 4.65 20.98 7.44
N ARG A 137 4.28 19.86 8.08
CA ARG A 137 4.87 18.54 7.90
C ARG A 137 4.54 17.91 6.55
N LEU A 138 3.30 18.08 6.06
CA LEU A 138 2.93 17.55 4.74
C LEU A 138 3.76 18.14 3.60
N LYS A 139 4.28 19.37 3.74
CA LYS A 139 5.19 19.98 2.76
C LYS A 139 6.53 19.27 2.63
N MET A 140 6.88 18.39 3.56
CA MET A 140 8.10 17.58 3.51
C MET A 140 7.95 16.35 2.61
N LEU A 141 6.71 16.01 2.24
CA LEU A 141 6.44 14.93 1.29
C LEU A 141 6.80 15.37 -0.12
N GLU A 142 7.22 14.41 -0.94
CA GLU A 142 7.60 14.71 -2.31
C GLU A 142 6.37 15.02 -3.16
N TRP A 143 6.48 16.11 -3.93
CA TRP A 143 5.52 16.52 -4.93
C TRP A 143 6.26 16.66 -6.26
N GLU A 144 6.08 15.69 -7.16
CA GLU A 144 6.64 15.77 -8.51
C GLU A 144 6.01 16.97 -9.24
N LYS A 145 6.84 17.72 -9.99
CA LYS A 145 6.43 18.98 -10.65
C LYS A 145 5.47 18.74 -11.82
N ALA A 146 4.24 18.38 -11.53
CA ALA A 146 3.10 18.45 -12.43
C ALA A 146 1.82 18.56 -11.57
N PRO A 147 0.77 19.24 -12.04
CA PRO A 147 -0.53 19.09 -11.40
C PRO A 147 -0.93 17.60 -11.39
N LEU A 148 -1.46 17.13 -10.27
CA LEU A 148 -1.91 15.74 -10.13
C LEU A 148 -3.21 15.58 -10.93
N GLY A 149 -3.14 14.91 -12.08
CA GLY A 149 -4.28 14.60 -12.94
C GLY A 149 -4.67 13.13 -12.86
N ILE A 150 -5.67 12.73 -13.66
CA ILE A 150 -6.20 11.36 -13.65
C ILE A 150 -5.14 10.31 -14.05
N MET A 151 -4.18 10.66 -14.90
CA MET A 151 -3.11 9.75 -15.31
C MET A 151 -2.14 9.47 -14.16
N GLU A 152 -1.76 10.50 -13.41
CA GLU A 152 -0.93 10.37 -12.21
C GLU A 152 -1.68 9.60 -11.12
N ILE A 153 -2.97 9.93 -10.88
CA ILE A 153 -3.84 9.20 -9.93
C ILE A 153 -3.89 7.71 -10.29
N THR A 154 -4.08 7.39 -11.57
CA THR A 154 -4.10 6.02 -12.09
C THR A 154 -2.81 5.28 -11.75
N SER A 155 -1.65 5.94 -11.91
CA SER A 155 -0.35 5.37 -11.59
C SER A 155 -0.17 5.11 -10.09
N GLU A 156 -0.49 6.10 -9.25
CA GLU A 156 -0.38 5.96 -7.79
C GLU A 156 -1.30 4.85 -7.24
N LEU A 157 -2.53 4.78 -7.75
CA LEU A 157 -3.47 3.72 -7.43
C LEU A 157 -2.98 2.34 -7.88
N PHE A 158 -2.33 2.23 -9.04
CA PHE A 158 -1.75 0.95 -9.46
C PHE A 158 -0.62 0.51 -8.52
N CYS A 159 0.23 1.44 -8.07
CA CYS A 159 1.33 1.17 -7.12
C CYS A 159 0.83 0.58 -5.80
N LYS A 160 -0.36 1.00 -5.33
CA LYS A 160 -1.03 0.43 -4.15
C LYS A 160 -1.18 -1.09 -4.25
N PHE A 161 -1.42 -1.66 -5.43
CA PHE A 161 -1.68 -3.10 -5.58
C PHE A 161 -0.48 -3.87 -6.15
N PHE A 162 0.38 -3.20 -6.90
CA PHE A 162 1.48 -3.84 -7.62
C PHE A 162 2.53 -4.46 -6.68
N ARG A 163 2.82 -5.76 -6.88
CA ARG A 163 3.87 -6.54 -6.22
C ARG A 163 3.88 -6.52 -4.68
N GLY A 164 2.73 -6.27 -4.07
CA GLY A 164 2.70 -6.08 -2.62
C GLY A 164 3.41 -4.80 -2.21
N GLY A 165 3.21 -3.74 -3.00
CA GLY A 165 3.55 -2.38 -2.67
C GLY A 165 4.93 -1.95 -3.12
N SER A 166 5.06 -1.54 -4.39
CA SER A 166 5.95 -0.41 -4.73
C SER A 166 5.38 0.86 -4.09
N ILE A 167 5.30 0.85 -2.77
CA ILE A 167 4.65 1.86 -1.96
C ILE A 167 5.61 3.02 -1.82
N GLU A 168 5.18 4.16 -2.33
CA GLU A 168 5.95 5.38 -2.28
C GLU A 168 5.35 6.34 -1.26
N ARG A 169 5.21 5.89 0.00
CA ARG A 169 4.59 6.67 1.09
C ARG A 169 5.28 7.99 1.42
N TYR A 170 6.42 8.27 0.82
CA TYR A 170 7.06 9.58 0.91
C TYR A 170 6.52 10.58 -0.14
N ARG A 171 5.78 10.12 -1.16
CA ARG A 171 5.09 10.96 -2.16
C ARG A 171 3.74 11.39 -1.62
N LEU A 172 3.47 12.69 -1.69
CA LEU A 172 2.19 13.25 -1.28
C LEU A 172 1.04 12.72 -2.14
N ALA A 173 1.24 12.60 -3.46
CA ALA A 173 0.26 12.07 -4.40
C ALA A 173 -0.19 10.65 -4.03
N TYR A 174 0.78 9.75 -3.74
CA TYR A 174 0.49 8.39 -3.29
C TYR A 174 -0.41 8.39 -2.05
N LEU A 175 0.03 9.06 -0.98
CA LEU A 175 -0.69 9.10 0.30
C LEU A 175 -2.10 9.68 0.17
N TRP A 176 -2.25 10.72 -0.65
CA TRP A 176 -3.56 11.28 -0.95
C TRP A 176 -4.43 10.27 -1.68
N THR A 177 -3.96 9.67 -2.79
CA THR A 177 -4.76 8.66 -3.52
C THR A 177 -5.13 7.47 -2.64
N ASP A 178 -4.26 7.09 -1.70
CA ASP A 178 -4.48 5.96 -0.82
C ASP A 178 -5.57 6.22 0.23
N LEU A 179 -5.72 7.47 0.68
CA LEU A 179 -6.57 7.83 1.82
C LEU A 179 -7.81 8.68 1.46
N THR A 180 -7.81 9.39 0.34
CA THR A 180 -8.89 10.32 -0.03
C THR A 180 -9.77 9.81 -1.17
N ILE A 181 -9.28 8.88 -2.00
CA ILE A 181 -10.03 8.34 -3.13
C ILE A 181 -10.86 7.12 -2.69
N PRO A 182 -12.19 7.13 -2.86
CA PRO A 182 -13.07 6.07 -2.37
C PRO A 182 -13.03 4.84 -3.29
N ILE A 183 -12.13 3.90 -3.01
CA ILE A 183 -12.07 2.64 -3.75
C ILE A 183 -13.05 1.62 -3.15
N GLN A 184 -13.96 1.11 -3.97
CA GLN A 184 -14.88 0.06 -3.57
C GLN A 184 -14.23 -1.32 -3.68
N TYR A 185 -14.02 -1.98 -2.54
CA TYR A 185 -13.50 -3.35 -2.47
C TYR A 185 -14.65 -4.36 -2.32
N HIS A 186 -14.92 -5.14 -3.37
CA HIS A 186 -16.04 -6.08 -3.43
C HIS A 186 -15.82 -7.38 -2.63
N ARG A 187 -14.62 -7.60 -2.10
CA ARG A 187 -14.28 -8.81 -1.33
C ARG A 187 -13.69 -8.47 0.03
N SER A 188 -14.57 -8.08 0.94
CA SER A 188 -14.43 -8.54 2.32
C SER A 188 -15.27 -9.81 2.42
N LYS A 189 -14.71 -10.98 2.07
CA LYS A 189 -15.28 -12.19 2.65
C LYS A 189 -14.94 -12.08 4.14
N THR A 190 -15.93 -11.68 4.93
CA THR A 190 -15.99 -11.86 6.38
C THR A 190 -15.97 -13.36 6.68
N GLN A 191 -14.89 -14.06 6.29
CA GLN A 191 -14.57 -15.34 6.89
C GLN A 191 -13.98 -14.99 8.24
N ALA A 192 -14.76 -15.30 9.28
CA ALA A 192 -14.42 -15.20 10.68
C ALA A 192 -12.91 -15.26 10.87
N SER A 193 -12.32 -14.11 11.17
CA SER A 193 -10.91 -14.03 11.47
C SER A 193 -10.71 -14.91 12.69
N GLY A 194 -10.07 -16.05 12.50
CA GLY A 194 -9.31 -16.63 13.59
C GLY A 194 -8.45 -15.53 14.20
N ASP A 195 -8.16 -15.63 15.49
CA ASP A 195 -7.41 -14.65 16.25
C ASP A 195 -5.92 -14.62 15.82
N TRP A 196 -5.71 -14.32 14.55
CA TRP A 196 -4.43 -14.35 13.85
C TRP A 196 -3.53 -13.28 14.43
N ILE A 197 -4.11 -12.15 14.86
CA ILE A 197 -3.34 -11.06 15.43
C ILE A 197 -2.78 -11.49 16.78
N ASN A 198 -3.58 -12.02 17.72
CA ASN A 198 -3.01 -12.48 18.98
C ASN A 198 -2.03 -13.64 18.76
N SER A 199 -2.34 -14.57 17.84
CA SER A 199 -1.41 -15.64 17.47
C SER A 199 -0.09 -15.12 16.88
N LEU A 200 -0.13 -14.02 16.11
CA LEU A 200 1.06 -13.36 15.58
C LEU A 200 1.86 -12.71 16.70
N LEU A 201 1.17 -11.98 17.58
CA LEU A 201 1.77 -11.29 18.71
C LEU A 201 2.44 -12.28 19.67
N ASP A 202 1.80 -13.40 19.99
CA ASP A 202 2.37 -14.49 20.80
C ASP A 202 3.68 -15.01 20.18
N ARG A 203 3.70 -15.20 18.85
CA ARG A 203 4.89 -15.68 18.14
C ARG A 203 6.02 -14.66 18.15
N ILE A 204 5.70 -13.37 18.03
CA ILE A 204 6.70 -12.29 18.08
C ILE A 204 7.27 -12.18 19.49
N GLU A 205 6.44 -12.25 20.53
CA GLU A 205 6.89 -12.22 21.93
C GLU A 205 7.77 -13.44 22.28
N ALA A 206 7.55 -14.58 21.63
CA ALA A 206 8.36 -15.79 21.79
C ALA A 206 9.70 -15.75 21.03
N LEU A 207 9.97 -14.71 20.23
CA LEU A 207 11.24 -14.59 19.52
C LEU A 207 12.39 -14.34 20.51
N PRO A 208 13.60 -14.88 20.24
CA PRO A 208 14.78 -14.56 21.04
C PRO A 208 15.17 -13.08 20.87
N GLU A 209 15.88 -12.53 21.86
CA GLU A 209 16.32 -11.12 21.89
C GLU A 209 17.10 -10.69 20.63
N ARG A 210 17.84 -11.63 20.01
CA ARG A 210 18.66 -11.39 18.81
C ARG A 210 17.97 -11.80 17.50
N SER A 211 16.64 -11.86 17.48
CA SER A 211 15.88 -12.21 16.28
C SER A 211 16.04 -11.17 15.17
N GLY A 212 16.03 -11.64 13.93
CA GLY A 212 16.14 -10.80 12.74
C GLY A 212 14.79 -10.51 12.09
N LEU A 213 14.80 -9.61 11.10
CA LEU A 213 13.63 -9.34 10.24
C LEU A 213 13.08 -10.59 9.52
N LYS A 214 13.95 -11.57 9.25
CA LYS A 214 13.53 -12.87 8.70
C LYS A 214 12.67 -13.66 9.69
N ASP A 215 13.00 -13.60 10.97
CA ASP A 215 12.24 -14.31 12.02
C ASP A 215 10.87 -13.67 12.24
N LEU A 216 10.79 -12.34 12.17
CA LEU A 216 9.51 -11.62 12.11
C LEU A 216 8.64 -12.09 10.93
N LEU A 217 9.20 -12.19 9.72
CA LEU A 217 8.45 -12.72 8.56
C LEU A 217 7.97 -14.16 8.78
N ASN A 218 8.78 -14.99 9.43
CA ASN A 218 8.42 -16.37 9.73
C ASN A 218 7.25 -16.46 10.71
N CYS A 219 7.08 -15.49 11.62
CA CYS A 219 5.94 -15.44 12.54
C CYS A 219 4.59 -15.41 11.78
N CYS A 220 4.55 -14.77 10.61
CA CYS A 220 3.37 -14.71 9.74
C CYS A 220 3.03 -16.05 9.04
N GLN A 221 3.90 -17.05 9.07
CA GLN A 221 3.70 -18.31 8.34
C GLN A 221 2.51 -19.10 8.89
N GLY A 222 1.56 -19.44 8.02
CA GLY A 222 0.37 -20.21 8.40
C GLY A 222 -0.74 -19.40 9.09
N LEU A 223 -0.48 -18.15 9.48
CA LEU A 223 -1.51 -17.25 10.05
C LEU A 223 -2.23 -16.46 8.97
N MET A 224 -1.47 -15.99 7.98
CA MET A 224 -1.97 -15.21 6.85
C MET A 224 -1.30 -15.70 5.57
N GLY A 225 -2.05 -15.65 4.46
CA GLY A 225 -1.47 -15.92 3.15
C GLY A 225 -0.83 -14.67 2.55
N GLY A 226 -0.56 -14.69 1.23
CA GLY A 226 0.05 -13.57 0.52
C GLY A 226 1.56 -13.74 0.32
N SER A 227 2.15 -12.80 -0.42
CA SER A 227 3.58 -12.79 -0.75
C SER A 227 4.44 -12.36 0.45
N LYS A 228 5.78 -12.46 0.31
CA LYS A 228 6.74 -11.86 1.26
C LYS A 228 6.40 -10.37 1.49
N TRP A 229 6.17 -9.64 0.41
CA TRP A 229 5.91 -8.20 0.43
C TRP A 229 4.62 -7.85 1.18
N PHE A 230 3.55 -8.62 0.99
CA PHE A 230 2.31 -8.43 1.75
C PHE A 230 2.50 -8.63 3.26
N LYS A 231 3.26 -9.66 3.66
CA LYS A 231 3.53 -9.93 5.07
C LYS A 231 4.44 -8.86 5.68
N GLN A 232 5.45 -8.42 4.93
CA GLN A 232 6.29 -7.29 5.30
C GLN A 232 5.44 -6.04 5.52
N GLU A 233 4.49 -5.77 4.62
CA GLU A 233 3.60 -4.63 4.76
C GLU A 233 2.72 -4.69 6.01
N ILE A 234 2.15 -5.86 6.34
CA ILE A 234 1.39 -6.04 7.58
C ILE A 234 2.26 -5.74 8.82
N LEU A 235 3.51 -6.20 8.83
CA LEU A 235 4.42 -5.94 9.95
C LEU A 235 4.80 -4.46 10.05
N GLN A 236 5.03 -3.79 8.91
CA GLN A 236 5.30 -2.34 8.86
C GLN A 236 4.09 -1.54 9.35
N ALA A 237 2.89 -1.90 8.87
CA ALA A 237 1.61 -1.33 9.28
C ALA A 237 1.40 -1.41 10.80
N LEU A 238 1.59 -2.61 11.38
CA LEU A 238 1.52 -2.82 12.83
C LEU A 238 2.60 -2.04 13.58
N SER A 239 3.78 -1.86 12.99
CA SER A 239 4.82 -1.04 13.59
C SER A 239 4.42 0.44 13.63
N TYR A 240 3.88 0.99 12.53
CA TYR A 240 3.38 2.37 12.50
C TYR A 240 2.24 2.58 13.50
N ALA A 241 1.40 1.55 13.68
CA ALA A 241 0.32 1.57 14.65
C ALA A 241 0.78 1.53 16.11
N ASP A 242 2.08 1.38 16.38
CA ASP A 242 2.69 1.17 17.72
C ASP A 242 2.35 -0.18 18.36
N VAL A 243 2.07 -1.21 17.55
CA VAL A 243 1.78 -2.57 18.03
C VAL A 243 3.06 -3.39 18.09
N ILE A 244 3.87 -3.34 17.02
CA ILE A 244 5.21 -3.93 16.98
C ILE A 244 6.22 -2.80 17.20
N ARG A 245 6.84 -2.78 18.37
CA ARG A 245 7.77 -1.73 18.78
C ARG A 245 9.19 -2.18 18.56
N VAL A 246 9.98 -1.33 17.92
CA VAL A 246 11.44 -1.46 17.93
C VAL A 246 11.95 -0.74 19.17
N ASN A 247 12.80 -1.39 19.96
CA ASN A 247 13.25 -0.78 21.21
C ASN A 247 13.99 0.54 20.93
N ASP A 248 13.85 1.48 21.86
CA ASP A 248 14.39 2.85 21.79
C ASP A 248 13.82 3.74 20.67
N LEU A 249 12.88 3.24 19.86
CA LEU A 249 12.20 3.99 18.79
C LEU A 249 10.70 4.09 19.07
N ASN A 250 10.22 5.25 19.54
CA ASN A 250 8.80 5.47 19.83
C ASN A 250 8.09 6.19 18.68
N VAL A 251 7.03 5.57 18.14
CA VAL A 251 6.27 6.10 16.98
C VAL A 251 4.88 6.65 17.32
N THR A 252 4.45 6.62 18.58
CA THR A 252 3.06 6.96 18.99
C THR A 252 2.57 8.35 18.58
N LYS A 253 3.45 9.32 18.33
CA LYS A 253 3.11 10.68 17.84
C LYS A 253 4.11 11.19 16.80
N MET A 254 4.83 10.26 16.18
CA MET A 254 5.89 10.58 15.25
C MET A 254 5.32 10.72 13.85
N PHE A 255 5.68 11.82 13.18
CA PHE A 255 5.49 11.93 11.74
C PHE A 255 6.62 11.15 11.05
N ILE A 256 6.38 9.87 10.79
CA ILE A 256 7.40 8.93 10.30
C ILE A 256 8.14 9.40 9.03
N PRO A 257 7.54 10.17 8.08
CA PRO A 257 8.27 10.68 6.92
C PRO A 257 9.58 11.41 7.24
N GLU A 258 9.68 12.10 8.39
CA GLU A 258 10.90 12.79 8.83
C GLU A 258 12.10 11.83 9.00
N HIS A 259 11.82 10.56 9.31
CA HIS A 259 12.82 9.54 9.64
C HIS A 259 13.11 8.57 8.49
N ARG A 260 12.45 8.74 7.33
CA ARG A 260 12.52 7.78 6.22
C ARG A 260 13.94 7.50 5.71
N ASN A 261 14.81 8.53 5.79
CA ASN A 261 16.17 8.49 5.27
C ASN A 261 17.18 7.96 6.31
N GLU A 262 16.73 7.65 7.52
CA GLU A 262 17.56 7.01 8.54
C GLU A 262 17.81 5.55 8.14
N ASN A 263 19.07 5.21 7.92
CA ASN A 263 19.46 3.89 7.47
C ASN A 263 19.93 3.03 8.65
N SER A 264 19.51 1.77 8.62
CA SER A 264 20.06 0.73 9.48
C SER A 264 21.54 0.49 9.12
N PRO A 265 22.40 0.19 10.10
CA PRO A 265 23.78 -0.24 9.84
C PRO A 265 23.83 -1.54 9.01
N HIS A 266 22.76 -2.33 9.01
CA HIS A 266 22.64 -3.53 8.18
C HIS A 266 22.00 -3.19 6.84
N PHE A 267 22.80 -3.25 5.76
CA PHE A 267 22.37 -2.87 4.41
C PHE A 267 21.05 -3.52 3.96
N TYR A 268 20.91 -4.83 4.13
CA TYR A 268 19.69 -5.56 3.72
C TYR A 268 18.45 -5.20 4.54
N SER A 269 18.61 -4.65 5.76
CA SER A 269 17.48 -4.17 6.55
C SER A 269 16.87 -2.90 5.96
N ASN A 270 17.60 -2.16 5.12
CA ASN A 270 17.09 -0.94 4.48
C ASN A 270 16.04 -1.23 3.39
N GLU A 271 15.80 -2.50 3.03
CA GLU A 271 14.61 -2.92 2.28
C GLU A 271 13.29 -2.76 3.07
N TRP A 272 13.37 -2.58 4.38
CA TRP A 272 12.23 -2.33 5.28
C TRP A 272 12.15 -0.86 5.61
N SER A 273 10.97 -0.36 5.94
CA SER A 273 10.78 1.03 6.35
C SER A 273 11.17 1.27 7.83
N TYR A 274 11.42 2.53 8.16
CA TYR A 274 11.49 2.98 9.55
C TYR A 274 10.14 2.72 10.26
N PRO A 275 10.10 2.24 11.52
CA PRO A 275 11.25 1.92 12.38
C PRO A 275 11.72 0.47 12.22
N LEU A 276 10.90 -0.41 11.62
CA LEU A 276 11.10 -1.86 11.67
C LEU A 276 12.46 -2.30 11.11
N ARG A 277 13.06 -1.55 10.17
CA ARG A 277 14.45 -1.79 9.69
C ARG A 277 15.51 -1.85 10.80
N PHE A 278 15.26 -1.29 11.97
CA PHE A 278 16.15 -1.33 13.14
C PHE A 278 15.87 -2.50 14.08
N TRP A 279 14.91 -3.38 13.77
CA TRP A 279 14.59 -4.55 14.60
C TRP A 279 15.81 -5.39 14.95
N SER A 280 16.66 -5.72 13.96
CA SER A 280 17.81 -6.60 14.20
C SER A 280 18.90 -5.96 15.07
N SER A 281 18.98 -4.63 15.11
CA SER A 281 19.96 -3.91 15.93
C SER A 281 19.45 -3.58 17.33
N ASN A 282 18.14 -3.35 17.47
CA ASN A 282 17.55 -2.85 18.71
C ASN A 282 16.68 -3.90 19.43
N GLY A 283 16.33 -5.00 18.74
CA GLY A 283 15.26 -5.89 19.18
C GLY A 283 13.90 -5.21 19.12
N GLY A 284 12.91 -5.84 19.73
CA GLY A 284 11.59 -5.24 19.83
C GLY A 284 10.65 -5.93 20.81
N THR A 285 9.51 -5.31 21.01
CA THR A 285 8.46 -5.74 21.93
C THR A 285 7.09 -5.57 21.29
N VAL A 286 6.09 -6.21 21.89
CA VAL A 286 4.70 -6.06 21.49
C VAL A 286 3.96 -5.17 22.47
N ASN A 287 3.14 -4.25 21.93
CA ASN A 287 2.18 -3.48 22.69
C ASN A 287 0.76 -3.95 22.36
N ARG A 288 0.25 -4.87 23.17
CA ARG A 288 -1.12 -5.39 23.01
C ARG A 288 -2.19 -4.33 23.22
N SER A 289 -1.91 -3.29 24.03
CA SER A 289 -2.86 -2.21 24.28
C SER A 289 -3.11 -1.31 23.07
N ALA A 290 -2.24 -1.34 22.05
CA ALA A 290 -2.47 -0.64 20.79
C ALA A 290 -3.47 -1.34 19.87
N VAL A 291 -3.77 -2.63 20.11
CA VAL A 291 -4.81 -3.34 19.37
C VAL A 291 -6.15 -3.06 20.06
N PRO A 292 -7.09 -2.35 19.41
CA PRO A 292 -8.39 -2.08 20.02
C PRO A 292 -9.19 -3.38 20.15
N GLN A 293 -10.06 -3.44 21.16
CA GLN A 293 -11.11 -4.46 21.20
C GLN A 293 -12.14 -4.14 20.12
N ILE A 294 -12.19 -4.98 19.09
CA ILE A 294 -13.16 -4.85 18.00
C ILE A 294 -14.18 -5.96 18.19
N GLU A 295 -15.36 -5.60 18.66
CA GLU A 295 -16.50 -6.52 18.64
C GLU A 295 -16.88 -6.80 17.17
N PRO A 296 -17.12 -8.08 16.80
CA PRO A 296 -17.65 -8.40 15.48
C PRO A 296 -19.03 -7.75 15.31
N GLU A 297 -19.22 -7.05 14.19
CA GLU A 297 -20.55 -6.60 13.73
C GLU A 297 -21.42 -7.78 13.27
#